data_AF-A0A6G0Z4N4-F1
#
_entry.id   AF-A0A6G0Z4N4-F1
#
_cell.length_a   1.000
_cell.length_b   1.000
_cell.length_c   1.000
_cell.angle_alpha   90.00
_cell.angle_beta   90.00
_cell.angle_gamma   90.00
#
_symmetry.space_group_name_H-M   'P 1'
#
loop_
_entity.id
_entity.type
_entity.pdbx_description
1 polymer ?
#
loop_
_entity_poly.entity_id
_entity_poly.type
_entity_poly.pdbx_seq_one_letter_code
_entity_poly.pdbx_strand_id
1 'polypeptide(L)' 'MVEGVFSDKWKANSVTPIFKSGDRTDVTNYRPISIIISHIAKIFESLVYNSVLKSVDNILINEQHGNWVSSWSFDNNM' A
#
# COMPACT_ATOMS: atom_id res chain seq x y z
N MET A 1 -24.87 13.35 -16.49
CA MET A 1 -24.17 12.51 -15.50
C MET A 1 -22.69 12.84 -15.60
N VAL A 2 -22.08 13.37 -14.53
CA VAL A 2 -20.64 13.65 -14.51
C VAL A 2 -19.99 12.42 -13.92
N GLU A 3 -19.38 11.60 -14.77
CA GLU A 3 -18.58 10.48 -14.31
C GLU A 3 -17.32 11.04 -13.63
N GLY A 4 -17.04 10.59 -12.41
CA GLY A 4 -15.78 10.87 -11.72
C GLY A 4 -14.67 10.04 -12.32
N VAL A 5 -14.24 10.37 -13.55
CA VAL A 5 -13.17 9.64 -14.24
C VAL A 5 -11.83 10.00 -13.59
N PHE A 6 -11.16 8.99 -13.04
CA PHE A 6 -9.80 9.15 -12.53
C PHE A 6 -8.86 9.46 -13.69
N SER A 7 -8.22 10.64 -13.64
CA SER A 7 -7.38 11.14 -14.73
C SER A 7 -6.20 10.22 -15.01
N ASP A 8 -5.89 9.98 -16.29
CA ASP A 8 -4.76 9.11 -16.67
C ASP A 8 -3.41 9.62 -16.16
N LYS A 9 -3.28 10.94 -15.97
CA LYS A 9 -2.08 11.54 -15.36
C LYS A 9 -1.85 11.07 -13.93
N TRP A 10 -2.91 10.72 -13.21
CA TRP A 10 -2.82 10.22 -11.84
C TRP A 10 -2.58 8.71 -11.77
N LYS A 11 -2.77 7.99 -12.90
CA LYS A 11 -2.47 6.55 -13.02
C LYS A 11 -0.99 6.27 -13.30
N ALA A 12 -0.22 7.30 -13.65
CA ALA A 12 1.20 7.20 -13.92
C ALA A 12 1.96 6.68 -12.69
N ASN A 13 2.66 5.56 -12.87
CA ASN A 13 3.50 4.92 -11.87
C ASN A 13 4.82 4.47 -12.52
N SER A 14 5.86 4.36 -11.69
CA SER A 14 7.15 3.79 -12.09
C SER A 14 7.34 2.45 -11.40
N VAL A 15 7.67 1.40 -12.15
CA VAL A 15 7.92 0.06 -11.60
C VAL A 15 9.41 -0.09 -11.33
N THR A 16 9.76 -0.26 -10.06
CA THR A 16 11.14 -0.50 -9.62
C THR A 16 11.25 -1.89 -9.00
N PRO A 17 12.17 -2.76 -9.48
CA PRO A 17 12.41 -4.06 -8.86
C PRO A 17 13.19 -3.88 -7.56
N ILE A 18 12.65 -4.41 -6.45
CA ILE A 18 13.34 -4.48 -5.16
C ILE A 18 13.77 -5.91 -4.91
N PHE A 19 15.05 -6.09 -4.62
CA PHE A 19 15.60 -7.40 -4.26
C PHE A 19 15.02 -7.88 -2.92
N LYS A 20 14.47 -9.10 -2.90
CA LYS A 20 13.89 -9.69 -1.69
C LYS A 20 14.94 -10.49 -0.90
N SER A 21 15.53 -11.51 -1.52
CA SER A 21 16.48 -12.46 -0.89
C SER A 21 16.97 -13.48 -1.91
N GLY A 22 18.16 -14.07 -1.73
CA GLY A 22 18.68 -15.14 -2.59
C GLY A 22 19.82 -14.70 -3.50
N ASP A 23 19.81 -15.17 -4.75
CA ASP A 23 20.79 -14.79 -5.76
C ASP A 23 20.34 -13.51 -6.50
N ARG A 24 21.24 -12.55 -6.65
CA ARG A 24 21.00 -11.26 -7.32
C ARG A 24 21.01 -11.38 -8.84
N THR A 25 21.49 -12.50 -9.37
CA THR A 25 21.50 -12.79 -10.81
C THR A 25 20.16 -13.35 -11.30
N ASP A 26 19.35 -13.88 -10.39
CA ASP A 26 18.02 -14.42 -10.69
C ASP A 26 16.94 -13.35 -10.54
N VAL A 27 16.27 -13.05 -11.65
CA VAL A 27 15.20 -12.04 -11.74
C VAL A 27 14.00 -12.41 -10.86
N THR A 28 13.79 -13.70 -10.56
CA THR A 28 12.66 -14.16 -9.72
C THR A 28 12.80 -13.73 -8.25
N ASN A 29 14.01 -13.38 -7.81
CA ASN A 29 14.28 -12.88 -6.46
C ASN A 29 13.96 -11.39 -6.26
N TYR A 30 13.50 -10.71 -7.31
CA TYR A 30 13.06 -9.33 -7.26
C TYR A 30 11.54 -9.22 -7.19
N ARG A 31 11.06 -8.29 -6.38
CA ARG A 31 9.66 -7.91 -6.30
C ARG A 31 9.46 -6.59 -7.03
N PRO A 32 8.63 -6.53 -8.09
CA PRO A 32 8.30 -5.26 -8.72
C PRO A 32 7.42 -4.44 -7.77
N ILE A 33 7.80 -3.18 -7.53
CA ILE A 33 7.00 -2.23 -6.76
C ILE A 33 6.64 -1.06 -7.68
N SER A 34 5.35 -0.73 -7.72
CA SER A 34 4.85 0.43 -8.45
C SER A 34 4.85 1.66 -7.54
N ILE A 35 5.70 2.64 -7.85
CA ILE A 35 5.74 3.92 -7.16
C ILE A 35 4.82 4.89 -7.89
N ILE A 36 3.76 5.31 -7.22
CA ILE A 36 2.84 6.33 -7.74
C ILE A 36 3.56 7.68 -7.79
N ILE A 37 3.58 8.30 -8.98
CA ILE A 37 4.32 9.54 -9.22
C ILE A 37 3.48 10.77 -8.86
N SER A 38 2.15 10.66 -8.91
CA SER A 38 1.24 11.77 -8.61
C SER A 38 1.04 11.95 -7.11
N HIS A 39 1.41 13.13 -6.59
CA HIS A 39 1.14 13.52 -5.20
C HIS A 39 -0.35 13.55 -4.86
N ILE A 40 -1.20 13.94 -5.82
CA ILE A 40 -2.66 13.99 -5.62
C ILE A 40 -3.22 12.58 -5.49
N ALA A 41 -2.75 11.63 -6.31
CA ALA A 41 -3.14 10.23 -6.21
C ALA A 41 -2.76 9.63 -4.85
N LYS A 42 -1.58 9.98 -4.32
CA LYS A 42 -1.13 9.53 -3.00
C LYS A 42 -1.98 10.06 -1.84
N ILE A 43 -2.41 11.33 -1.92
CA ILE A 43 -3.33 11.91 -0.93
C ILE A 43 -4.69 11.21 -1.01
N PHE A 44 -5.20 11.00 -2.23
CA PHE A 44 -6.47 10.30 -2.44
C PHE A 44 -6.42 8.86 -1.90
N GLU A 45 -5.34 8.13 -2.15
CA GLU A 45 -5.10 6.80 -1.60
C GLU A 45 -5.13 6.80 -0.07
N SER A 46 -4.49 7.77 0.59
CA SER A 46 -4.54 7.89 2.04
C SER A 46 -5.96 8.16 2.58
N LEU A 47 -6.75 8.98 1.88
CA LEU A 47 -8.15 9.23 2.26
C LEU A 47 -9.01 7.97 2.13
N VAL A 48 -8.86 7.24 1.03
CA VAL A 48 -9.57 5.97 0.80
C VAL A 48 -9.13 4.93 1.82
N TYR A 49 -7.82 4.80 2.07
CA TYR A 49 -7.27 3.91 3.09
C TYR A 49 -7.90 4.15 4.46
N ASN A 50 -7.98 5.40 4.91
CA ASN A 50 -8.60 5.74 6.19
C ASN A 50 -10.08 5.39 6.26
N SER A 51 -10.81 5.54 5.14
CA SER A 51 -12.24 5.18 5.08
C SER A 51 -12.45 3.67 5.10
N VAL A 52 -11.67 2.93 4.29
CA VAL A 52 -11.76 1.48 4.19
C VAL A 52 -11.32 0.83 5.50
N LEU A 53 -10.22 1.30 6.09
CA LEU A 53 -9.72 0.78 7.34
C LEU A 53 -10.79 0.87 8.44
N LYS A 54 -11.42 2.04 8.62
CA LYS A 54 -12.52 2.21 9.60
C LYS A 54 -13.69 1.24 9.37
N SER A 55 -14.00 0.94 8.10
CA SER A 55 -15.10 0.02 7.78
C SER A 55 -14.74 -1.45 8.03
N VAL A 56 -13.47 -1.79 7.88
CA VAL A 56 -12.97 -3.18 7.95
C VAL A 56 -12.44 -3.51 9.35
N ASP A 57 -12.08 -2.51 10.17
CA ASP A 57 -11.58 -2.66 11.55
C ASP A 57 -12.51 -3.51 12.44
N ASN A 58 -13.83 -3.33 12.30
CA ASN A 58 -14.82 -4.10 13.07
C ASN A 58 -14.99 -5.56 12.60
N ILE A 59 -14.36 -5.93 11.49
CA ILE A 59 -14.47 -7.27 10.85
C ILE A 59 -13.16 -8.04 11.01
N LEU A 60 -12.03 -7.35 11.19
CA LEU A 60 -10.71 -7.98 11.30
C LEU A 60 -10.51 -8.60 12.67
N ILE A 61 -10.00 -9.83 12.68
CA ILE A 61 -9.53 -10.51 13.89
C ILE A 61 -8.11 -10.03 14.24
N ASN A 62 -7.81 -9.92 15.54
CA ASN A 62 -6.51 -9.40 16.02
C ASN A 62 -5.33 -10.31 15.64
N GLU A 63 -5.58 -11.58 15.35
CA GLU A 63 -4.58 -12.58 14.98
C GLU A 63 -4.23 -12.55 13.49
N GLN A 64 -4.87 -11.68 12.69
CA GLN A 64 -4.53 -11.55 11.29
C GLN A 64 -3.15 -10.88 11.14
N HIS A 65 -2.15 -11.67 10.77
CA HIS A 65 -0.80 -11.19 10.49
C HIS A 65 -0.79 -10.34 9.20
N GLY A 66 -0.92 -9.03 9.39
CA GLY A 66 -0.70 -7.99 8.40
C GLY A 66 -0.75 -6.63 9.09
N ASN A 67 0.11 -5.70 8.68
CA ASN A 67 0.21 -4.35 9.25
C ASN A 67 -1.03 -3.51 8.92
N TRP A 68 -2.17 -3.83 9.53
CA TRP A 68 -3.45 -3.16 9.27
C TRP A 68 -3.80 -2.11 10.31
N VAL A 69 -3.20 -2.17 11.51
CA VAL A 69 -3.60 -1.32 12.64
C VAL A 69 -2.37 -0.69 13.30
N SER A 70 -2.51 0.57 13.72
CA SER A 70 -1.58 1.29 14.62
C SER A 70 -1.35 0.59 15.97
N SER A 71 -2.01 -0.53 16.23
CA SER A 71 -1.73 -1.44 17.35
C SER A 71 -0.41 -2.20 17.21
N TRP A 72 0.24 -2.15 16.03
CA TRP A 72 1.67 -2.45 15.87
C TRP A 72 2.56 -1.23 16.16
N SER A 73 2.07 -0.24 16.92
CA SER A 73 2.98 0.53 17.75
C SER A 73 3.68 -0.51 18.60
N PHE A 74 4.96 -0.76 18.30
CA PHE A 74 5.85 -1.61 19.08
C PHE A 74 5.33 -1.73 20.50
N ASP A 75 5.12 -2.96 20.98
CA ASP A 75 5.04 -3.21 22.41
C ASP A 75 6.20 -2.45 23.05
N ASN A 76 5.94 -1.22 23.51
CA ASN A 76 6.87 -0.35 24.20
C ASN A 76 6.91 -0.85 25.62
N ASN A 77 7.36 -2.09 25.75
CA ASN A 77 7.68 -2.72 27.01
C ASN A 77 8.85 -3.69 26.80
N MET A 78 10.02 -3.12 26.50
CA MET A 78 11.31 -3.54 27.05
C MET A 78 12.15 -2.31 27.36
#